data_AF-A9WNI0-F1
#
_entry.id   AF-A9WNI0-F1
#
_cell.length_a   1.000
_cell.length_b   1.000
_cell.length_c   1.000
_cell.angle_alpha   90.00
_cell.angle_beta   90.00
_cell.angle_gamma   90.00
#
_symmetry.space_group_name_H-M   'P 1'
#
loop_
_entity.id
_entity.type
_entity.pdbx_description
1 polymer ?
#
loop_
_entity_poly.entity_id
_entity_poly.type
_entity_poly.pdbx_seq_one_letter_code
_entity_poly.pdbx_strand_id
1 'polypeptide(L)'
;MALENAPAGSVLHAIDDEAVPFRDIAEVIGRHLNLPLLSLTAEEAVERFGWVGRFLMFDKPASSALTRDWLGWNPTGPKLLEDLEQGHYFRVEQQ
;
A
#
# COMPACT_ATOMS: atom_id res chain seq x y z
N MET A 1 -6.74 20.06 11.12
CA MET A 1 -6.20 18.72 10.75
C MET A 1 -4.70 18.67 11.00
N ALA A 2 -4.06 17.49 11.13
CA ALA A 2 -2.64 17.33 11.49
C ALA A 2 -1.67 18.22 10.68
N LEU A 3 -1.95 18.45 9.39
CA LEU A 3 -1.15 19.29 8.51
C LEU A 3 -1.12 20.78 8.93
N GLU A 4 -2.16 21.30 9.58
CA GLU A 4 -2.24 22.71 9.99
C GLU A 4 -1.26 23.06 11.13
N ASN A 5 -0.80 22.05 11.87
CA ASN A 5 0.14 22.22 12.98
C ASN A 5 1.59 21.87 12.59
N ALA A 6 1.81 21.37 11.37
CA ALA A 6 3.16 21.01 10.92
C ALA A 6 3.97 22.28 10.59
N PRO A 7 5.19 22.46 11.14
CA PRO A 7 6.06 23.56 10.77
C PRO A 7 6.31 23.61 9.26
N ALA A 8 6.45 24.82 8.71
CA ALA A 8 6.81 24.99 7.30
C ALA A 8 8.11 24.24 6.98
N GLY A 9 8.11 23.48 5.88
CA GLY A 9 9.24 22.63 5.49
C GLY A 9 9.26 21.24 6.15
N SER A 10 8.23 20.86 6.93
CA SER A 10 8.13 19.51 7.48
C SER A 10 7.99 18.44 6.38
N VAL A 11 8.70 17.33 6.55
CA VAL A 11 8.53 16.10 5.77
C VAL A 11 7.92 15.05 6.69
N LEU A 12 6.78 14.49 6.30
CA LEU A 12 5.98 13.59 7.13
C LEU A 12 5.72 12.29 6.38
N HIS A 13 5.72 11.17 7.10
CA HIS A 13 5.25 9.90 6.59
C HIS A 13 3.77 9.73 6.94
N ALA A 14 2.89 9.87 5.95
CA ALA A 14 1.44 9.67 6.09
C ALA A 14 1.07 8.20 5.77
N ILE A 15 1.63 7.27 6.53
CA ILE A 15 1.44 5.82 6.38
C ILE A 15 0.82 5.24 7.65
N ASP A 16 -0.25 4.45 7.52
CA ASP A 16 -0.88 3.78 8.66
C ASP A 16 -0.65 2.25 8.65
N ASP A 17 -0.55 1.68 7.46
CA ASP A 17 -0.15 0.30 7.23
C ASP A 17 1.36 0.22 7.03
N GLU A 18 2.11 -0.07 8.10
CA GLU A 18 3.56 -0.22 8.03
C GLU A 18 3.92 -1.62 7.54
N ALA A 19 4.66 -1.71 6.43
CA ALA A 19 5.27 -2.94 5.91
C ALA A 19 4.30 -4.08 5.49
N VAL A 20 3.17 -3.77 4.86
CA VAL A 20 2.28 -4.80 4.29
C VAL A 20 2.99 -5.56 3.17
N PRO A 21 3.11 -6.91 3.24
CA PRO A 21 3.75 -7.69 2.20
C PRO A 21 3.00 -7.57 0.86
N PHE A 22 3.75 -7.32 -0.23
CA PHE A 22 3.19 -7.28 -1.59
C PHE A 22 2.47 -8.58 -1.97
N ARG A 23 2.94 -9.71 -1.44
CA ARG A 23 2.31 -11.02 -1.64
C ARG A 23 0.88 -11.03 -1.12
N ASP A 24 0.63 -10.48 0.06
CA ASP A 24 -0.70 -10.53 0.69
C ASP A 24 -1.70 -9.66 -0.09
N ILE A 25 -1.24 -8.52 -0.60
CA ILE A 25 -2.01 -7.66 -1.51
C ILE A 25 -2.38 -8.43 -2.78
N ALA A 26 -1.40 -9.12 -3.39
CA ALA A 26 -1.63 -9.92 -4.59
C ALA A 26 -2.60 -11.08 -4.34
N GLU A 27 -2.50 -11.75 -3.18
CA GLU A 27 -3.39 -12.84 -2.77
C GLU A 27 -4.85 -12.39 -2.66
N VAL A 28 -5.12 -11.25 -2.02
CA VAL A 28 -6.48 -10.70 -1.90
C VAL A 28 -7.03 -10.36 -3.29
N ILE A 29 -6.26 -9.65 -4.12
CA ILE A 29 -6.67 -9.29 -5.50
C ILE A 29 -6.96 -10.54 -6.33
N GLY A 30 -6.05 -11.52 -6.32
CA GLY A 30 -6.18 -12.77 -7.06
C GLY A 30 -7.42 -13.56 -6.68
N ARG A 31 -7.74 -13.63 -5.37
CA ARG A 31 -8.95 -14.29 -4.89
C ARG A 31 -10.23 -13.59 -5.35
N HIS A 32 -10.30 -12.26 -5.21
CA HIS A 32 -11.50 -11.50 -5.63
C HIS A 32 -11.74 -11.55 -7.14
N LEU A 33 -10.68 -11.60 -7.94
CA LEU A 33 -10.78 -11.67 -9.41
C LEU A 33 -10.74 -13.09 -9.98
N ASN A 34 -10.60 -14.12 -9.12
CA ASN A 34 -10.39 -15.52 -9.52
C ASN A 34 -9.22 -15.69 -10.52
N LEU A 35 -8.09 -15.05 -10.22
CA LEU A 35 -6.87 -15.10 -11.03
C LEU A 35 -5.77 -15.91 -10.32
N PRO A 36 -4.97 -16.70 -11.07
CA PRO A 36 -3.83 -17.41 -10.50
C PRO A 36 -2.73 -16.43 -10.10
N LEU A 37 -2.01 -16.77 -9.02
CA LEU A 37 -0.81 -16.05 -8.60
C LEU A 37 0.43 -16.72 -9.18
N LEU A 38 1.38 -15.89 -9.60
CA LEU A 38 2.69 -16.31 -10.08
C LEU A 38 3.76 -15.58 -9.31
N SER A 39 4.67 -16.33 -8.68
CA SER A 39 5.90 -15.77 -8.13
C SER A 39 6.86 -15.49 -9.28
N LEU A 40 7.49 -14.31 -9.26
CA LEU A 40 8.44 -13.89 -10.29
C LEU A 40 9.83 -13.72 -9.68
N THR A 41 10.86 -14.02 -10.46
CA THR A 41 12.23 -13.57 -10.15
C THR A 41 12.37 -12.07 -10.38
N ALA A 42 13.51 -11.53 -9.96
CA ALA A 42 13.79 -10.11 -10.15
C ALA A 42 13.86 -9.73 -11.64
N GLU A 43 14.51 -10.57 -12.43
CA GLU A 43 14.65 -10.41 -13.87
C GLU A 43 13.29 -10.48 -14.57
N GLU A 44 12.46 -11.46 -14.23
CA GLU A 44 11.11 -11.64 -14.78
C GLU A 44 10.19 -10.46 -14.44
N ALA A 45 10.30 -9.90 -13.23
CA ALA A 45 9.53 -8.73 -12.81
C ALA A 45 9.92 -7.48 -13.62
N VAL A 46 11.22 -7.28 -13.89
CA VAL A 46 11.70 -6.17 -14.73
C VAL A 46 11.32 -6.37 -16.19
N GLU A 47 11.38 -7.59 -16.71
CA GLU A 47 10.95 -7.89 -18.08
C GLU A 47 9.45 -7.60 -18.27
N ARG A 48 8.62 -8.00 -17.30
CA ARG A 48 7.16 -7.83 -17.36
C ARG A 48 6.69 -6.40 -17.08
N PHE A 49 7.24 -5.75 -16.06
CA PHE A 49 6.75 -4.46 -15.55
C PHE A 49 7.71 -3.30 -15.84
N GLY A 50 8.80 -3.55 -16.57
CA GLY A 50 9.79 -2.54 -16.91
C GLY A 50 10.42 -1.92 -15.66
N TRP A 51 10.55 -0.59 -15.66
CA TRP A 51 11.15 0.15 -14.54
C TRP A 51 10.34 0.02 -13.24
N VAL A 52 9.02 -0.19 -13.32
CA VAL A 52 8.16 -0.38 -12.14
C VAL A 52 8.50 -1.69 -11.43
N GLY A 53 8.85 -2.74 -12.19
CA GLY A 53 9.32 -4.00 -11.63
C GLY A 53 10.51 -3.82 -10.68
N ARG A 54 11.40 -2.86 -10.96
CA ARG A 54 12.50 -2.51 -10.04
C ARG A 54 12.02 -1.95 -8.71
N PHE A 55 10.97 -1.13 -8.74
CA PHE A 55 10.40 -0.54 -7.52
C PHE A 55 9.68 -1.57 -6.66
N LEU A 56 8.96 -2.50 -7.27
CA LEU A 56 8.22 -3.56 -6.57
C LEU A 56 9.12 -4.52 -5.78
N MET A 57 10.41 -4.58 -6.11
CA MET A 57 11.38 -5.43 -5.42
C MET A 57 12.08 -4.75 -4.24
N PHE A 58 11.96 -3.42 -4.10
CA PHE A 58 12.61 -2.74 -3.00
C PHE A 58 11.79 -2.90 -1.71
N ASP A 59 12.36 -3.61 -0.75
CA ASP A 59 11.87 -3.59 0.62
C ASP A 59 12.24 -2.26 1.28
N LYS A 60 11.27 -1.36 1.41
CA LYS A 60 11.42 -0.04 2.02
C LYS A 60 10.26 0.23 2.98
N PRO A 61 10.24 -0.42 4.15
CA PRO A 61 9.26 -0.12 5.16
C PRO A 61 9.43 1.33 5.62
N ALA A 62 8.32 2.05 5.71
CA ALA A 62 8.26 3.38 6.28
C ALA A 62 7.38 3.34 7.54
N SER A 63 7.71 4.20 8.50
CA SER A 63 6.93 4.36 9.73
C SER A 63 6.39 5.77 9.87
N SER A 64 5.20 5.89 10.48
CA SER A 64 4.58 7.16 10.84
C SER A 64 4.74 7.53 12.31
N ALA A 65 5.55 6.81 13.09
CA ALA A 65 5.73 7.06 14.52
C ALA A 65 6.03 8.54 14.85
N LEU A 66 6.96 9.18 14.11
CA LEU A 66 7.27 10.60 14.29
C LEU A 66 6.11 11.53 13.87
N THR A 67 5.43 11.22 12.76
CA THR A 67 4.26 11.98 12.32
C THR A 67 3.16 11.96 13.39
N ARG A 68 2.92 10.79 13.99
CA ARG A 68 1.92 10.59 15.04
C ARG A 68 2.31 11.32 16.33
N ASP A 69 3.56 11.24 16.74
CA ASP A 69 4.09 11.94 17.93
C ASP A 69 4.02 13.46 17.78
N TRP A 70 4.48 14.00 16.66
CA TRP A 70 4.55 15.45 16.45
C TRP A 70 3.20 16.12 16.25
N LEU A 71 2.25 15.42 15.61
CA LEU A 71 0.98 16.02 15.20
C LEU A 71 -0.21 15.49 16.00
N GLY A 72 -0.01 14.52 16.90
CA GLY A 72 -1.10 13.80 17.56
C GLY A 72 -2.01 13.07 16.55
N TRP A 73 -1.51 12.77 15.35
CA TRP A 73 -2.31 12.15 14.30
C TRP A 73 -2.61 10.70 14.65
N ASN A 74 -3.89 10.33 14.60
CA ASN A 74 -4.34 8.96 14.79
C ASN A 74 -5.27 8.56 13.62
N PRO A 75 -4.77 7.82 12.63
CA PRO A 75 -5.57 7.25 11.54
C PRO A 75 -6.73 6.41 12.06
N THR A 76 -7.90 6.53 11.42
CA THR A 76 -9.12 5.80 11.80
C THR A 76 -9.75 5.03 10.64
N GLY A 77 -9.10 5.02 9.47
CA GLY A 77 -9.56 4.25 8.31
C GLY A 77 -9.28 2.74 8.50
N PRO A 78 -9.89 1.89 7.66
CA PRO A 78 -9.56 0.47 7.62
C PRO A 78 -8.09 0.28 7.20
N LYS A 79 -7.49 -0.83 7.62
CA LYS A 79 -6.19 -1.25 7.11
C LYS A 79 -6.32 -1.67 5.65
N LEU A 80 -5.23 -1.57 4.88
CA LEU A 80 -5.22 -1.86 3.44
C LEU A 80 -5.86 -3.21 3.10
N LEU A 81 -5.45 -4.28 3.78
CA LEU A 81 -5.98 -5.61 3.49
C LEU A 81 -7.47 -5.71 3.86
N GLU A 82 -7.89 -5.13 4.99
CA GLU A 82 -9.30 -5.09 5.40
C GLU A 82 -10.15 -4.33 4.39
N ASP A 83 -9.61 -3.27 3.83
CA ASP A 83 -10.28 -2.46 2.81
C ASP A 83 -10.40 -3.20 1.47
N LEU A 84 -9.33 -3.86 1.02
CA LEU A 84 -9.39 -4.71 -0.16
C LEU A 84 -10.44 -5.82 -0.03
N GLU A 85 -10.59 -6.40 1.17
CA GLU A 85 -11.54 -7.47 1.44
C GLU A 85 -13.01 -7.07 1.32
N GLN A 86 -13.34 -5.79 1.51
CA GLN A 86 -14.71 -5.27 1.32
C GLN A 86 -15.16 -5.34 -0.15
N GLY A 87 -14.22 -5.57 -1.08
CA GLY A 87 -14.51 -6.00 -2.44
C GLY A 87 -15.05 -4.91 -3.38
N HIS A 88 -15.14 -3.66 -2.91
CA HIS A 88 -15.58 -2.52 -3.71
C HIS A 88 -14.64 -2.17 -4.88
N TYR A 89 -13.37 -2.61 -4.84
CA TYR A 89 -12.40 -2.43 -5.92
C TYR A 89 -12.58 -3.38 -7.11
N PHE A 90 -13.37 -4.45 -6.94
CA PHE A 90 -13.46 -5.54 -7.91
C PHE A 90 -14.85 -5.62 -8.57
N ARG A 91 -15.73 -4.66 -8.27
CA ARG A 91 -17.05 -4.56 -8.91
C ARG A 91 -16.92 -3.71 -10.17
N VAL A 92 -17.41 -4.22 -11.29
CA VAL A 92 -17.64 -3.42 -12.49
C VAL A 92 -19.08 -2.91 -12.39
N GLU A 93 -19.29 -1.59 -12.30
CA GLU A 93 -20.64 -1.04 -12.45
C GLU A 93 -21.15 -1.42 -13.84
N GLN A 94 -22.20 -2.25 -13.89
CA GLN A 94 -22.93 -2.45 -15.14
C GLN A 94 -23.80 -1.21 -15.35
N GLN A 95 -23.40 -0.36 -16.30
CA GLN A 95 -24.28 0.62 -16.93
C GLN A 95 -25.09 -0.05 -18.04
#